data_AF-A0A2T4I7E2-F1
#
_entry.id   AF-A0A2T4I7E2-F1
#
_cell.length_a   1.000
_cell.length_b   1.000
_cell.length_c   1.000
_cell.angle_alpha   90.00
_cell.angle_beta   90.00
_cell.angle_gamma   90.00
#
_symmetry.space_group_name_H-M   'P 1'
#
loop_
_entity.id
_entity.type
_entity.pdbx_description
1 polymer ?
#
loop_
_entity_poly.entity_id
_entity_poly.type
_entity_poly.pdbx_seq_one_letter_code
_entity_poly.pdbx_strand_id
1 'polypeptide(L)'
;MMVTQIGPEATSLCAAVAMEIRGVRTLIEQLAETLVADERFAMDYMDQLQVFDLVIQCADESADLLDRVAQGEGVRPAIERVRLTAVQERLRAAIG
;
A
#
# COMPACT_ATOMS: atom_id res chain seq x y z
N MET A 1 -3.96 8.86 28.43
CA MET A 1 -4.58 8.19 27.28
C MET A 1 -3.96 6.80 27.20
N MET A 2 -4.71 5.73 27.47
CA MET A 2 -4.17 4.36 27.45
C MET A 2 -3.84 3.96 26.01
N VAL A 3 -2.57 3.64 25.76
CA VAL A 3 -2.11 3.04 24.51
C VAL A 3 -2.61 1.60 24.51
N THR A 4 -3.57 1.27 23.66
CA THR A 4 -3.99 -0.12 23.45
C THR A 4 -2.87 -0.83 22.70
N GLN A 5 -1.90 -1.38 23.42
CA GLN A 5 -0.87 -2.23 22.83
C GLN A 5 -1.53 -3.55 22.41
N ILE A 6 -1.25 -3.97 21.18
CA ILE A 6 -1.68 -5.27 20.68
C ILE A 6 -0.79 -6.37 21.28
N GLY A 7 -1.36 -7.56 21.48
CA GLY A 7 -0.60 -8.69 22.01
C GLY A 7 0.53 -9.15 21.06
N PRO A 8 1.48 -9.97 21.56
CA PRO A 8 2.61 -10.45 20.77
C PRO A 8 2.19 -11.28 19.55
N GLU A 9 1.10 -12.06 19.67
CA GLU A 9 0.53 -12.84 18.55
C GLU A 9 -0.02 -11.94 17.45
N ALA A 10 -0.70 -10.86 17.83
CA ALA A 10 -1.21 -9.87 16.90
C ALA A 10 -0.07 -9.08 16.22
N THR A 11 1.03 -8.85 16.94
CA THR A 11 2.24 -8.24 16.39
C THR A 11 2.86 -9.11 15.29
N SER A 12 3.04 -10.40 15.57
CA SER A 12 3.54 -11.37 14.58
C SER A 12 2.60 -11.50 13.38
N LEU A 13 1.28 -11.47 13.61
CA LEU A 13 0.29 -11.49 12.53
C LEU A 13 0.39 -10.24 11.65
N CYS A 14 0.51 -9.04 12.23
CA CYS A 14 0.69 -7.80 11.48
C CYS A 14 1.92 -7.85 10.58
N ALA A 15 3.07 -8.29 11.13
CA ALA A 15 4.30 -8.43 10.35
C ALA A 15 4.17 -9.45 9.22
N ALA A 16 3.54 -10.61 9.49
CA ALA A 16 3.31 -11.63 8.48
C ALA A 16 2.39 -11.12 7.35
N VAL A 17 1.30 -10.43 7.68
CA VAL A 17 0.38 -9.86 6.67
C VAL A 17 1.06 -8.75 5.87
N ALA A 18 1.90 -7.92 6.50
CA ALA A 18 2.68 -6.91 5.79
C ALA A 18 3.62 -7.53 4.75
N MET A 19 4.25 -8.66 5.08
CA MET A 19 5.08 -9.42 4.12
C MET A 19 4.26 -9.97 2.95
N GLU A 20 3.11 -10.58 3.23
CA GLU A 20 2.23 -11.12 2.17
C GLU A 20 1.75 -10.01 1.22
N ILE A 21 1.38 -8.84 1.75
CA ILE A 21 0.98 -7.69 0.94
C ILE A 21 2.11 -7.23 0.01
N ARG A 22 3.37 -7.21 0.48
CA ARG A 22 4.53 -6.90 -0.37
C ARG A 22 4.79 -7.98 -1.43
N GLY A 23 4.51 -9.23 -1.11
CA GLY A 23 4.51 -10.32 -2.08
C GLY A 23 3.48 -10.09 -3.20
N VAL A 24 2.24 -9.74 -2.83
CA VAL A 24 1.18 -9.40 -3.79
C VAL A 24 1.57 -8.18 -4.63
N ARG A 25 2.11 -7.12 -4.03
CA ARG A 25 2.63 -5.96 -4.77
C ARG A 25 3.62 -6.37 -5.85
N THR A 26 4.59 -7.22 -5.50
CA THR A 26 5.62 -7.70 -6.45
C THR A 26 4.99 -8.43 -7.64
N LEU A 27 3.96 -9.26 -7.40
CA LEU A 27 3.23 -9.94 -8.48
C LEU A 27 2.48 -8.95 -9.38
N ILE A 28 1.91 -7.90 -8.79
CA ILE A 28 1.19 -6.85 -9.53
C ILE A 28 2.16 -6.04 -10.41
N GLU A 29 3.35 -5.71 -9.89
CA GLU A 29 4.41 -5.05 -10.67
C GLU A 29 4.85 -5.90 -11.87
N GLN A 30 5.08 -7.19 -11.67
CA GLN A 30 5.44 -8.11 -12.76
C GLN A 30 4.36 -8.22 -13.83
N LEU A 31 3.08 -8.21 -13.42
CA LEU A 31 1.96 -8.18 -14.35
C LEU A 31 1.91 -6.86 -15.14
N ALA A 32 2.10 -5.73 -14.47
CA ALA A 32 2.15 -4.42 -15.13
C ALA A 32 3.30 -4.37 -16.15
N GLU A 33 4.51 -4.81 -15.77
CA GLU A 33 5.68 -4.92 -16.65
C GLU A 33 5.40 -5.79 -17.89
N THR A 34 4.72 -6.92 -17.71
CA THR A 34 4.35 -7.82 -18.80
C THR A 34 3.38 -7.16 -19.77
N LEU A 35 2.42 -6.37 -19.27
CA LEU A 35 1.42 -5.69 -20.09
C LEU A 35 2.00 -4.49 -20.85
N VAL A 36 2.91 -3.72 -20.22
CA VAL A 36 3.55 -2.57 -20.90
C VAL A 36 4.61 -2.98 -21.93
N ALA A 37 5.10 -4.22 -21.87
CA ALA A 37 6.02 -4.76 -22.86
C ALA A 37 5.38 -4.88 -24.27
N ASP A 38 4.05 -4.92 -24.37
CA ASP A 38 3.33 -4.79 -25.64
C ASP A 38 3.00 -3.32 -25.90
N GLU A 39 3.74 -2.69 -26.82
CA GLU A 39 3.59 -1.27 -27.16
C GLU A 39 2.17 -0.89 -27.62
N ARG A 40 1.47 -1.78 -28.34
CA ARG A 40 0.11 -1.48 -28.82
C ARG A 40 -0.88 -1.51 -27.68
N PHE A 41 -0.77 -2.53 -26.83
CA PHE A 41 -1.60 -2.64 -25.63
C PHE A 41 -1.37 -1.46 -24.68
N ALA A 42 -0.11 -1.08 -24.45
CA ALA A 42 0.25 0.03 -23.57
C ALA A 42 -0.32 1.37 -24.07
N MET A 43 -0.25 1.62 -25.39
CA MET A 43 -0.82 2.83 -26.01
C MET A 43 -2.34 2.88 -25.91
N ASP A 44 -3.02 1.75 -26.12
CA ASP A 44 -4.48 1.67 -26.13
C ASP A 44 -5.08 1.79 -24.71
N TYR A 45 -4.33 1.40 -23.68
CA TYR A 45 -4.81 1.32 -22.29
C TYR A 45 -3.99 2.13 -21.28
N MET A 46 -3.23 3.12 -21.73
CA MET A 46 -2.31 3.90 -20.89
C MET A 46 -2.96 4.47 -19.62
N ASP A 47 -4.18 5.01 -19.73
CA ASP A 47 -4.90 5.59 -18.59
C ASP A 47 -5.37 4.51 -17.60
N GLN A 48 -5.79 3.35 -18.10
CA GLN A 48 -6.20 2.23 -17.24
C GLN A 48 -5.01 1.59 -16.54
N LEU A 49 -3.83 1.61 -17.18
CA LEU A 49 -2.61 1.09 -16.59
C LEU A 49 -2.13 1.89 -15.37
N GLN A 50 -2.50 3.18 -15.25
CA GLN A 50 -2.21 3.98 -14.04
C GLN A 50 -2.87 3.41 -12.77
N VAL A 51 -3.90 2.58 -12.90
CA VAL A 51 -4.52 1.90 -11.74
C VAL A 51 -3.54 0.94 -11.08
N PHE A 52 -2.56 0.39 -11.82
CA PHE A 52 -1.53 -0.45 -11.23
C PHE A 52 -0.67 0.32 -10.22
N ASP A 53 -0.27 1.56 -10.55
CA ASP A 53 0.50 2.42 -9.65
C ASP A 53 -0.27 2.71 -8.36
N LEU A 54 -1.58 2.99 -8.48
CA LEU A 54 -2.45 3.22 -7.32
C LEU A 54 -2.55 1.97 -6.44
N VAL A 55 -2.67 0.78 -7.04
CA VAL A 55 -2.76 -0.48 -6.29
C VAL A 55 -1.42 -0.81 -5.61
N ILE A 56 -0.30 -0.58 -6.28
CA ILE A 56 1.06 -0.74 -5.71
C ILE A 56 1.22 0.17 -4.49
N GLN A 57 0.85 1.44 -4.62
CA GLN A 57 0.89 2.42 -3.55
C GLN A 57 0.01 2.01 -2.36
N CYS A 58 -1.25 1.61 -2.62
CA CYS A 58 -2.15 1.11 -1.58
C CYS A 58 -1.58 -0.11 -0.84
N ALA A 59 -0.90 -1.00 -1.55
CA ALA A 59 -0.26 -2.17 -0.97
C ALA A 59 0.91 -1.77 -0.05
N ASP A 60 1.80 -0.89 -0.52
CA ASP A 60 2.91 -0.38 0.29
C ASP A 60 2.41 0.35 1.55
N GLU A 61 1.42 1.23 1.43
CA GLU A 61 0.85 1.94 2.58
C GLU A 61 0.22 1.00 3.61
N SER A 62 -0.45 -0.05 3.13
CA SER A 62 -1.08 -1.06 3.98
C SER A 62 -0.04 -1.91 4.71
N ALA A 63 1.05 -2.27 4.03
CA ALA A 63 2.16 -3.00 4.63
C ALA A 63 2.88 -2.13 5.67
N ASP A 64 3.13 -0.86 5.36
CA ASP A 64 3.79 0.08 6.28
C ASP A 64 2.93 0.40 7.51
N LEU A 65 1.60 0.45 7.35
CA LEU A 65 0.67 0.55 8.47
C LEU A 65 0.83 -0.63 9.43
N LEU A 66 0.82 -1.84 8.89
CA LEU A 66 0.93 -3.07 9.67
C LEU A 66 2.30 -3.18 10.34
N ASP A 67 3.37 -2.76 9.68
CA ASP A 67 4.71 -2.71 10.27
C ASP A 67 4.77 -1.72 11.44
N ARG A 68 4.17 -0.53 11.31
CA ARG A 68 4.10 0.43 12.42
C ARG A 68 3.38 -0.16 13.63
N VAL A 69 2.26 -0.83 13.38
CA VAL A 69 1.50 -1.54 14.42
C VAL A 69 2.32 -2.69 15.04
N ALA A 70 3.04 -3.46 14.23
CA ALA A 70 3.92 -4.53 14.69
C ALA A 70 5.14 -4.00 15.48
N GLN A 71 5.62 -2.81 15.17
CA GLN A 71 6.68 -2.11 15.92
C GLN A 71 6.18 -1.51 17.24
N GLY A 72 4.89 -1.68 17.57
CA GLY A 72 4.29 -1.22 18.82
C GLY A 72 3.69 0.18 18.76
N GLU A 73 3.55 0.78 17.56
CA GLU A 73 2.77 2.01 17.41
C GLU A 73 1.30 1.73 17.74
N GLY A 74 0.65 2.64 18.46
CA GLY A 74 -0.78 2.53 18.72
C GLY A 74 -1.57 2.48 17.41
N VAL A 75 -2.61 1.65 17.36
CA VAL A 75 -3.42 1.45 16.13
C VAL A 75 -3.97 2.77 15.58
N ARG A 76 -4.39 3.68 16.45
CA ARG A 76 -4.99 4.97 16.07
C ARG A 76 -3.99 5.92 15.37
N PRO A 77 -2.82 6.25 15.95
CA PRO A 77 -1.83 7.07 15.25
C PRO A 77 -1.30 6.41 13.97
N ALA A 78 -1.19 5.08 13.95
CA ALA A 78 -0.77 4.35 12.76
C ALA A 78 -1.74 4.54 11.58
N ILE A 79 -3.06 4.49 11.84
CA ILE A 79 -4.12 4.74 10.85
C ILE A 79 -4.16 6.20 10.41
N GLU A 80 -4.00 7.15 11.34
CA GLU A 80 -4.02 8.59 11.03
C GLU A 80 -2.93 8.98 10.01
N ARG A 81 -1.77 8.31 10.05
CA ARG A 81 -0.69 8.48 9.07
C ARG A 81 -1.07 8.01 7.65
N VAL A 82 -1.75 6.87 7.50
CA VAL A 82 -2.21 6.40 6.17
C VAL A 82 -3.24 7.37 5.59
N ARG A 83 -4.19 7.84 6.40
CA ARG A 83 -5.19 8.80 5.94
C ARG A 83 -4.56 10.11 5.48
N LEU A 84 -3.46 10.53 6.11
CA LEU A 84 -2.72 11.71 5.68
C LEU A 84 -2.08 11.50 4.30
N THR A 85 -1.44 10.35 4.06
CA THR A 85 -0.83 10.02 2.77
C THR A 85 -1.88 9.93 1.65
N ALA A 86 -2.98 9.21 1.87
CA ALA A 86 -4.11 9.14 0.93
C ALA A 86 -4.75 10.52 0.64
N VAL A 87 -4.81 11.40 1.64
CA VAL A 87 -5.27 12.80 1.46
C VAL A 87 -4.26 13.61 0.64
N GLN A 88 -2.96 13.45 0.90
CA GLN A 88 -1.88 14.11 0.15
C GLN A 88 -1.84 13.65 -1.32
N GLU A 89 -2.08 12.37 -1.59
CA GLU A 89 -2.16 11.81 -2.94
C GLU A 89 -3.35 12.33 -3.71
N ARG A 90 -4.54 12.31 -3.09
CA ARG A 90 -5.74 12.92 -3.69
C ARG A 90 -5.53 14.40 -3.98
N LEU A 91 -4.86 15.13 -3.07
CA LEU A 91 -4.48 16.51 -3.30
C LEU A 91 -3.54 16.61 -4.49
N ARG A 92 -2.44 15.84 -4.53
CA ARG A 92 -1.44 15.85 -5.62
C ARG A 92 -2.07 15.52 -6.98
N ALA A 93 -3.00 14.57 -7.04
CA ALA A 93 -3.75 14.23 -8.25
C ALA A 93 -4.69 15.35 -8.71
N ALA A 94 -5.22 16.17 -7.78
CA ALA A 94 -6.12 17.28 -8.09
C ALA A 94 -5.39 18.58 -8.52
N ILE A 95 -4.08 18.68 -8.26
CA ILE A 95 -3.22 19.79 -8.73
C ILE A 95 -2.39 19.40 -9.97
N GLY A 96 -2.62 18.21 -10.52
CA GLY A 96 -2.12 17.78 -11.83
C GLY A 96 -2.72 18.60 -12.95
#